data_AF-A0A4R5XP13-F1
#
_entry.id   AF-A0A4R5XP13-F1
#
_cell.length_a   1.000
_cell.length_b   1.000
_cell.length_c   1.000
_cell.angle_alpha   90.00
_cell.angle_beta   90.00
_cell.angle_gamma   90.00
#
_symmetry.space_group_name_H-M   'P 1'
#
loop_
_entity.id
_entity.type
_entity.pdbx_description
1 polymer ?
#
loop_
_entity_poly.entity_id
_entity_poly.type
_entity_poly.pdbx_seq_one_letter_code
_entity_poly.pdbx_strand_id
1 'polypeptide(L)'
;MAKSTAENTFLRLKTVLDVLTEGVWSGDALNAGQVLAEATARVPFNEHEAELLSGGIPRGHKTLTTATAKLVKAGWLVKGRSGWTITEDGMRATVAYPDAVSFATALDAGAPVPADTPVPTAPEGFVRKVTAAPVEPVAKEAPAKKTTARKTPAKKAAAAVGKAAKALEEAVEPVVKAVKGKTAAKQPVAAGSVASEGFEGPDVETHPQPEAVAVAGDFNTILGAPENWAPQYDEAQMEFDFLDQLWKKSAELPAGFYTFKIALNRSWDENYGAFGTFDGPNHELHHPGGTVTIRYNHATRDITIN
;
A
#
# COMPACT_ATOMS: atom_id res chain seq x y z
N MET A 1 -1.47 9.81 -36.01
CA MET A 1 -2.45 8.74 -35.71
C MET A 1 -2.45 8.59 -34.19
N ALA A 2 -3.60 8.70 -33.52
CA ALA A 2 -3.66 8.47 -32.08
C ALA A 2 -3.31 6.99 -31.82
N LYS A 3 -2.32 6.74 -30.96
CA LYS A 3 -1.96 5.38 -30.58
C LYS A 3 -3.12 4.74 -29.82
N SER A 4 -3.39 3.47 -30.10
CA SER A 4 -4.49 2.76 -29.43
C SER A 4 -4.20 2.58 -27.93
N THR A 5 -5.23 2.38 -27.10
CA THR A 5 -5.08 2.07 -25.66
C THR A 5 -4.17 0.86 -25.43
N ALA A 6 -4.21 -0.13 -26.32
CA ALA A 6 -3.34 -1.30 -26.26
C ALA A 6 -1.87 -0.93 -26.54
N GLU A 7 -1.61 -0.15 -27.59
CA GLU A 7 -0.26 0.34 -27.91
C GLU A 7 0.35 1.19 -26.79
N ASN A 8 -0.46 2.07 -26.18
CA ASN A 8 -0.01 2.88 -25.04
C ASN A 8 0.30 2.02 -23.81
N THR A 9 -0.47 0.94 -23.58
CA THR A 9 -0.19 -0.01 -22.50
C THR A 9 1.15 -0.72 -22.71
N PHE A 10 1.44 -1.20 -23.92
CA PHE A 10 2.73 -1.84 -24.21
C PHE A 10 3.91 -0.86 -24.16
N LEU A 11 3.71 0.39 -24.58
CA LEU A 11 4.73 1.43 -24.44
C LEU A 11 5.03 1.71 -22.95
N ARG A 12 4.01 1.73 -22.09
CA ARG A 12 4.19 1.83 -20.63
C ARG A 12 4.89 0.61 -20.04
N LEU A 13 4.56 -0.61 -20.48
CA LEU A 13 5.25 -1.83 -20.05
C LEU A 13 6.73 -1.83 -20.42
N LYS A 14 7.08 -1.38 -21.63
CA LYS A 14 8.48 -1.19 -22.02
C LYS A 14 9.14 -0.15 -21.11
N THR A 15 8.45 0.96 -20.86
CA THR A 15 8.95 2.03 -19.98
C THR A 15 9.18 1.52 -18.54
N VAL A 16 8.34 0.62 -18.03
CA VAL A 16 8.56 -0.05 -16.73
C VAL A 16 9.90 -0.78 -16.71
N LEU A 17 10.25 -1.52 -17.77
CA LEU A 17 11.56 -2.17 -17.86
C LEU A 17 12.69 -1.15 -17.97
N ASP A 18 12.54 -0.10 -18.80
CA ASP A 18 13.54 0.95 -18.94
C ASP A 18 13.82 1.63 -17.57
N VAL A 19 12.78 1.95 -16.79
CA VAL A 19 12.86 2.52 -15.44
C VAL A 19 13.56 1.59 -14.45
N LEU A 20 13.34 0.28 -14.55
CA LEU A 20 14.02 -0.70 -13.70
C LEU A 20 15.50 -0.86 -14.10
N THR A 21 15.80 -0.91 -15.41
CA THR A 21 17.16 -0.92 -15.95
C THR A 21 17.96 0.29 -15.46
N GLU A 22 17.36 1.49 -15.50
CA GLU A 22 17.97 2.70 -14.93
C GLU A 22 18.24 2.60 -13.42
N GLY A 23 17.39 1.86 -12.69
CA GLY A 23 17.61 1.56 -11.27
C GLY A 23 18.82 0.67 -11.03
N VAL A 24 19.03 -0.32 -11.91
CA VAL A 24 20.24 -1.16 -11.87
C VAL A 24 21.49 -0.32 -12.12
N TRP A 25 21.45 0.62 -13.06
CA TRP A 25 22.59 1.49 -13.37
C TRP A 25 22.91 2.52 -12.28
N SER A 26 21.88 3.08 -11.63
CA SER A 26 22.06 4.08 -10.58
C SER A 26 22.30 3.48 -9.20
N GLY A 27 21.90 2.23 -8.97
CA GLY A 27 21.85 1.62 -7.64
C GLY A 27 20.59 2.00 -6.84
N ASP A 28 19.77 2.91 -7.36
CA ASP A 28 18.54 3.38 -6.72
C ASP A 28 17.35 2.50 -7.13
N ALA A 29 17.04 1.51 -6.30
CA ALA A 29 15.87 0.66 -6.47
C ALA A 29 14.58 1.41 -6.12
N LEU A 30 13.69 1.57 -7.09
CA LEU A 30 12.35 2.11 -6.88
C LEU A 30 11.38 1.00 -6.46
N ASN A 31 10.41 1.35 -5.61
CA ASN A 31 9.30 0.44 -5.32
C ASN A 31 8.32 0.33 -6.50
N ALA A 32 7.44 -0.66 -6.48
CA ALA A 32 6.50 -0.91 -7.58
C ALA A 32 5.63 0.29 -7.94
N GLY A 33 5.11 1.02 -6.94
CA GLY A 33 4.30 2.23 -7.14
C GLY A 33 5.09 3.34 -7.81
N GLN A 34 6.34 3.57 -7.38
CA GLN A 34 7.24 4.56 -7.99
C GLN A 34 7.62 4.19 -9.43
N VAL A 35 7.85 2.90 -9.72
CA VAL A 35 8.14 2.43 -11.08
C VAL A 35 6.95 2.69 -12.01
N LEU A 36 5.74 2.39 -11.54
CA LEU A 36 4.51 2.65 -12.29
C LEU A 36 4.27 4.15 -12.47
N ALA A 37 4.49 4.96 -11.43
CA ALA A 37 4.36 6.42 -11.48
C ALA A 37 5.35 7.05 -12.47
N GLU A 38 6.61 6.61 -12.48
CA GLU A 38 7.61 7.08 -13.45
C GLU A 38 7.25 6.65 -14.88
N ALA A 39 6.74 5.42 -15.07
CA ALA A 39 6.29 4.96 -16.38
C ALA A 39 5.08 5.74 -16.91
N THR A 40 4.13 6.11 -16.05
CA THR A 40 2.98 6.93 -16.43
C THR A 40 3.34 8.40 -16.60
N ALA A 41 4.35 8.92 -15.89
CA ALA A 41 4.88 10.26 -16.12
C ALA A 41 5.55 10.37 -17.50
N ARG A 42 6.30 9.35 -17.92
CA ARG A 42 6.94 9.29 -19.25
C ARG A 42 5.96 9.02 -20.38
N VAL A 43 4.90 8.26 -20.11
CA VAL A 43 3.84 7.94 -21.08
C VAL A 43 2.47 8.24 -20.45
N PRO A 44 2.02 9.50 -20.49
CA PRO A 44 0.77 9.94 -19.86
C PRO A 44 -0.47 9.19 -20.34
N PHE A 45 -1.49 9.10 -19.49
CA PHE A 45 -2.80 8.54 -19.85
C PHE A 45 -3.55 9.44 -20.83
N ASN A 46 -4.23 8.85 -21.80
CA ASN A 46 -5.24 9.57 -22.59
C ASN A 46 -6.51 9.81 -21.75
N GLU A 47 -7.46 10.59 -22.28
CA GLU A 47 -8.68 10.97 -21.56
C GLU A 47 -9.46 9.76 -20.98
N HIS A 48 -9.64 8.70 -21.78
CA HIS A 48 -10.34 7.49 -21.34
C HIS A 48 -9.54 6.68 -20.30
N GLU A 49 -8.21 6.66 -20.40
CA GLU A 49 -7.34 5.99 -19.44
C GLU A 49 -7.21 6.77 -18.12
N ALA A 50 -7.35 8.10 -18.17
CA ALA A 50 -7.28 9.00 -17.03
C ALA A 50 -8.59 9.00 -16.21
N GLU A 51 -9.69 8.52 -16.78
CA GLU A 51 -10.97 8.40 -16.08
C GLU A 51 -10.82 7.57 -14.80
N LEU A 52 -11.21 8.17 -13.67
CA LEU A 52 -11.18 7.54 -12.36
C LEU A 52 -12.28 6.48 -12.25
N LEU A 53 -11.90 5.28 -11.80
CA LEU A 53 -12.87 4.26 -11.42
C LEU A 53 -13.50 4.61 -10.06
N SER A 54 -14.51 3.85 -9.62
CA SER A 54 -15.14 4.03 -8.30
C SER A 54 -14.12 4.08 -7.15
N GLY A 55 -13.05 3.30 -7.27
CA GLY A 55 -11.96 3.31 -6.32
C GLY A 55 -10.96 4.47 -6.45
N GLY A 56 -11.21 5.51 -7.26
CA GLY A 56 -10.32 6.66 -7.49
C GLY A 56 -8.95 6.35 -8.10
N ILE A 57 -8.79 5.14 -8.66
CA ILE A 57 -7.63 4.77 -9.47
C ILE A 57 -7.99 5.02 -10.95
N PRO A 58 -7.13 5.70 -11.75
CA PRO A 58 -7.33 5.80 -13.19
C PRO A 58 -7.43 4.43 -13.86
N ARG A 59 -8.38 4.28 -14.80
CA ARG A 59 -8.57 3.04 -15.57
C ARG A 59 -7.27 2.52 -16.19
N GLY A 60 -6.46 3.42 -16.73
CA GLY A 60 -5.17 3.14 -17.34
C GLY A 60 -4.16 2.58 -16.35
N HIS A 61 -4.16 3.08 -15.10
CA HIS A 61 -3.28 2.56 -14.05
C HIS A 61 -3.65 1.11 -13.70
N LYS A 62 -4.93 0.82 -13.50
CA LYS A 62 -5.40 -0.56 -13.24
C LYS A 62 -5.04 -1.51 -14.40
N THR A 63 -5.21 -1.03 -15.64
CA THR A 63 -4.81 -1.77 -16.85
C THR A 63 -3.32 -2.06 -16.86
N LEU A 64 -2.48 -1.05 -16.58
CA LEU A 64 -1.03 -1.19 -16.55
C LEU A 64 -0.55 -2.15 -15.45
N THR A 65 -1.04 -1.99 -14.21
CA THR A 65 -0.72 -2.87 -13.09
C THR A 65 -1.04 -4.33 -13.43
N THR A 66 -2.21 -4.58 -14.02
CA THR A 66 -2.60 -5.93 -14.47
C THR A 66 -1.68 -6.43 -15.59
N ALA A 67 -1.39 -5.59 -16.59
CA ALA A 67 -0.58 -5.96 -17.74
C ALA A 67 0.87 -6.31 -17.39
N THR A 68 1.42 -5.80 -16.29
CA THR A 68 2.78 -6.15 -15.81
C THR A 68 2.95 -7.65 -15.52
N ALA A 69 1.86 -8.40 -15.32
CA ALA A 69 1.92 -9.87 -15.23
C ALA A 69 2.48 -10.52 -16.51
N LYS A 70 2.32 -9.88 -17.68
CA LYS A 70 2.93 -10.35 -18.94
C LYS A 70 4.47 -10.34 -18.86
N LEU A 71 5.05 -9.31 -18.23
CA LEU A 71 6.50 -9.20 -18.05
C LEU A 71 7.04 -10.32 -17.14
N VAL A 72 6.26 -10.68 -16.11
CA VAL A 72 6.60 -11.80 -15.21
C VAL A 72 6.53 -13.12 -15.94
N LYS A 73 5.47 -13.35 -16.72
CA LYS A 73 5.31 -14.57 -17.52
C LYS A 73 6.43 -14.73 -18.55
N ALA A 74 6.93 -13.63 -19.11
CA ALA A 74 8.06 -13.63 -20.03
C ALA A 74 9.43 -13.82 -19.34
N GLY A 75 9.47 -13.84 -18.00
CA GLY A 75 10.72 -13.93 -17.23
C GLY A 75 11.54 -12.64 -17.22
N TRP A 76 10.96 -11.50 -17.63
CA TRP A 76 11.65 -10.21 -17.74
C TRP A 76 11.57 -9.39 -16.44
N LEU A 77 10.59 -9.70 -15.60
CA LEU A 77 10.33 -9.00 -14.34
C LEU A 77 10.09 -10.03 -13.23
N VAL A 78 10.75 -9.84 -12.09
CA VAL A 78 10.44 -10.56 -10.86
C VAL A 78 9.74 -9.60 -9.91
N LYS A 79 8.56 -9.99 -9.44
CA LYS A 79 7.83 -9.27 -8.38
C LYS A 79 8.11 -9.95 -7.05
N GLY A 80 8.85 -9.28 -6.17
CA GLY A 80 9.18 -9.77 -4.84
C GLY A 80 8.67 -8.86 -3.74
N ARG A 81 8.83 -9.32 -2.49
CA ARG A 81 8.47 -8.58 -1.27
C ARG A 81 9.21 -7.24 -1.14
N SER A 82 10.48 -7.24 -1.55
CA SER A 82 11.35 -6.07 -1.57
C SER A 82 11.09 -5.11 -2.73
N GLY A 83 10.16 -5.44 -3.63
CA GLY A 83 9.83 -4.63 -4.80
C GLY A 83 9.96 -5.39 -6.11
N TRP A 84 10.03 -4.64 -7.20
CA TRP A 84 10.16 -5.20 -8.54
C TRP A 84 11.63 -5.20 -8.94
N THR A 85 12.11 -6.33 -9.48
CA THR A 85 13.47 -6.49 -9.97
C THR A 85 13.43 -6.92 -11.42
N ILE A 86 14.22 -6.26 -12.27
CA ILE A 86 14.37 -6.68 -13.67
C ILE A 86 15.40 -7.81 -13.78
N THR A 87 15.13 -8.79 -14.64
CA THR A 87 16.08 -9.86 -14.94
C THR A 87 17.07 -9.43 -16.02
N GLU A 88 18.16 -10.18 -16.19
CA GLU A 88 19.10 -9.92 -17.29
C GLU A 88 18.41 -10.03 -18.66
N ASP A 89 17.53 -11.00 -18.84
CA ASP A 89 16.69 -11.13 -20.04
C ASP A 89 15.75 -9.93 -20.21
N GLY A 90 15.19 -9.41 -19.11
CA GLY A 90 14.38 -8.19 -19.14
C GLY A 90 15.17 -6.97 -19.61
N MET A 91 16.42 -6.82 -19.15
CA MET A 91 17.32 -5.76 -19.63
C MET A 91 17.67 -5.97 -21.12
N ARG A 92 17.93 -7.21 -21.55
CA ARG A 92 18.17 -7.49 -22.98
C ARG A 92 16.92 -7.21 -23.82
N ALA A 93 15.72 -7.48 -23.31
CA ALA A 93 14.46 -7.22 -24.00
C ALA A 93 14.28 -5.73 -24.35
N THR A 94 14.79 -4.80 -23.52
CA THR A 94 14.72 -3.37 -23.83
C THR A 94 15.56 -2.98 -25.06
N VAL A 95 16.56 -3.78 -25.40
CA VAL A 95 17.42 -3.61 -26.59
C VAL A 95 16.87 -4.41 -27.78
N ALA A 96 16.46 -5.66 -27.55
CA ALA A 96 15.95 -6.54 -28.61
C ALA A 96 14.65 -6.02 -29.23
N TYR A 97 13.81 -5.35 -28.44
CA TYR A 97 12.50 -4.84 -28.85
C TYR A 97 12.39 -3.34 -28.59
N PRO A 98 13.04 -2.50 -29.43
CA PRO A 98 13.16 -1.07 -29.18
C PRO A 98 11.85 -0.30 -29.36
N ASP A 99 10.91 -0.83 -30.14
CA ASP A 99 9.63 -0.19 -30.45
C ASP A 99 8.45 -0.93 -29.81
N ALA A 100 7.33 -0.23 -29.62
CA ALA A 100 6.16 -0.77 -28.95
C ALA A 100 5.53 -1.97 -29.68
N VAL A 101 5.68 -2.05 -31.01
CA VAL A 101 5.05 -3.10 -31.83
C VAL A 101 5.86 -4.39 -31.72
N SER A 102 7.19 -4.32 -31.88
CA SER A 102 8.07 -5.49 -31.68
C SER A 102 8.00 -6.00 -30.25
N PHE A 103 7.92 -5.09 -29.27
CA PHE A 103 7.77 -5.44 -27.85
C PHE A 103 6.44 -6.14 -27.55
N ALA A 104 5.33 -5.60 -28.05
CA ALA A 104 4.01 -6.22 -27.92
C ALA A 104 3.96 -7.60 -28.57
N THR A 105 4.50 -7.71 -29.79
CA THR A 105 4.55 -8.97 -30.54
C THR A 105 5.35 -10.03 -29.78
N ALA A 106 6.50 -9.65 -29.21
CA ALA A 106 7.32 -10.57 -28.43
C ALA A 106 6.61 -11.03 -27.15
N LEU A 107 5.96 -10.12 -26.42
CA LEU A 107 5.19 -10.46 -25.21
C LEU A 107 3.99 -11.36 -25.49
N ASP A 108 3.25 -11.10 -26.56
CA ASP A 108 2.07 -11.88 -26.90
C ASP A 108 2.43 -13.24 -27.50
N ALA A 109 3.54 -13.33 -28.25
CA ALA A 109 4.07 -14.60 -28.76
C ALA A 109 4.81 -15.43 -27.71
N GLY A 110 5.18 -14.82 -26.56
CA GLY A 110 6.10 -15.45 -25.60
C GLY A 110 7.48 -15.73 -26.20
N ALA A 111 7.92 -14.87 -27.12
CA ALA A 111 9.19 -15.04 -27.81
C ALA A 111 10.36 -14.88 -26.83
N PRO A 112 11.33 -15.82 -26.80
CA PRO A 112 12.52 -15.64 -25.99
C PRO A 112 13.35 -14.49 -26.53
N VAL A 113 14.01 -13.75 -25.62
CA VAL A 113 14.97 -12.72 -26.01
C VAL A 113 16.15 -13.41 -26.71
N PRO A 114 16.59 -12.94 -27.89
CA PRO A 114 17.71 -13.56 -28.59
C PRO A 114 18.97 -13.56 -27.71
N ALA A 115 19.61 -14.73 -27.56
CA ALA A 115 20.74 -14.91 -26.65
C ALA A 115 21.96 -14.02 -26.96
N ASP A 116 22.11 -13.60 -28.22
CA ASP A 116 23.17 -12.70 -28.68
C ASP A 116 22.89 -11.22 -28.37
N THR A 117 21.72 -10.89 -27.81
CA THR A 117 21.39 -9.52 -27.44
C THR A 117 22.23 -9.10 -26.25
N PRO A 118 23.03 -8.01 -26.34
CA PRO A 118 23.83 -7.54 -25.24
C PRO A 118 22.96 -6.96 -24.13
N VAL A 119 23.41 -7.12 -22.88
CA VAL A 119 22.82 -6.41 -21.74
C VAL A 119 23.13 -4.91 -21.91
N PRO A 120 22.14 -4.02 -21.83
CA PRO A 120 22.35 -2.60 -21.99
C PRO A 120 23.20 -2.04 -20.83
N THR A 121 24.22 -1.27 -21.20
CA THR A 121 25.13 -0.60 -20.27
C THR A 121 24.69 0.84 -20.01
N ALA A 122 25.00 1.34 -18.81
CA ALA A 122 24.69 2.71 -18.44
C ALA A 122 25.41 3.68 -19.40
N PRO A 123 24.71 4.69 -19.97
CA PRO A 123 25.38 5.70 -20.77
C PRO A 123 26.38 6.50 -19.91
N GLU A 124 27.47 6.97 -20.51
CA GLU A 124 28.49 7.73 -19.78
C GLU A 124 27.87 8.96 -19.09
N GLY A 125 28.15 9.11 -17.79
CA GLY A 125 27.59 10.20 -16.98
C GLY A 125 26.10 10.06 -16.68
N PHE A 126 25.52 8.85 -16.79
CA PHE A 126 24.12 8.61 -16.43
C PHE A 126 23.86 9.01 -14.97
N VAL A 127 22.94 9.95 -14.80
CA VAL A 127 22.33 10.30 -13.52
C VAL A 127 20.83 10.15 -13.69
N ARG A 128 20.22 9.33 -12.84
CA ARG A 128 18.78 9.10 -12.88
C ARG A 128 18.05 10.41 -12.60
N LYS A 129 17.19 10.83 -13.54
CA LYS A 129 16.23 11.91 -13.28
C LYS A 129 15.06 11.31 -12.51
N VAL A 130 15.02 11.48 -11.20
CA VAL A 130 13.82 11.15 -10.43
C VAL A 130 12.81 12.26 -10.70
N THR A 131 11.73 11.96 -11.41
CA THR A 131 10.70 12.96 -11.74
C THR A 131 9.63 13.11 -10.65
N ALA A 132 9.65 12.26 -9.62
CA ALA A 132 8.86 12.45 -8.41
C ALA A 132 9.51 13.54 -7.54
N ALA A 133 8.89 14.72 -7.50
CA ALA A 133 9.31 15.79 -6.59
C ALA A 133 9.33 15.27 -5.14
N PRO A 134 10.37 15.57 -4.34
CA PRO A 134 10.26 15.47 -2.90
C PRO A 134 9.13 16.39 -2.48
N VAL A 135 8.05 15.85 -1.91
CA VAL A 135 7.11 16.67 -1.17
C VAL A 135 7.85 17.16 0.06
N GLU A 136 8.37 18.39 -0.01
CA GLU A 136 8.77 19.12 1.18
C GLU A 136 7.59 19.10 2.17
N PRO A 137 7.85 18.87 3.46
CA PRO A 137 6.77 18.84 4.45
C PRO A 137 6.07 20.19 4.41
N VAL A 138 4.79 20.20 4.03
CA VAL A 138 3.96 21.40 4.01
C VAL A 138 3.99 21.98 5.42
N ALA A 139 4.80 23.02 5.58
CA ALA A 139 4.81 23.84 6.77
C ALA A 139 3.39 24.36 6.96
N LYS A 140 2.83 24.08 8.15
CA LYS A 140 1.50 24.53 8.58
C LYS A 140 1.36 26.03 8.36
N GLU A 141 0.69 26.43 7.30
CA GLU A 141 0.23 27.81 7.15
C GLU A 141 -1.02 27.98 8.02
N ALA A 142 -0.81 28.55 9.21
CA ALA A 142 -1.90 28.90 10.12
C ALA A 142 -2.70 30.08 9.54
N PRO A 143 -4.04 30.00 9.45
CA PRO A 143 -4.82 31.10 8.90
C PRO A 143 -4.80 32.33 9.82
N ALA A 144 -4.69 33.49 9.18
CA ALA A 144 -4.56 34.80 9.79
C ALA A 144 -5.72 35.17 10.72
N LYS A 145 -5.35 35.70 11.91
CA LYS A 145 -6.28 36.26 12.90
C LYS A 145 -6.87 37.60 12.43
N LYS A 146 -8.20 37.70 12.35
CA LYS A 146 -8.91 38.99 12.50
C LYS A 146 -9.14 39.27 13.98
N THR A 147 -8.64 40.43 14.41
CA THR A 147 -8.87 41.13 15.68
C THR A 147 -10.37 41.33 15.93
N THR A 148 -10.91 41.11 17.14
CA THR A 148 -11.15 42.19 18.12
C THR A 148 -11.18 41.67 19.57
N ALA A 149 -10.81 42.57 20.48
CA ALA A 149 -10.51 42.35 21.90
C ALA A 149 -11.74 42.19 22.81
N ARG A 150 -11.61 41.46 23.94
CA ARG A 150 -11.54 42.02 25.32
C ARG A 150 -11.40 40.93 26.42
N LYS A 151 -10.28 41.00 27.17
CA LYS A 151 -10.03 40.67 28.60
C LYS A 151 -10.18 39.23 29.16
N THR A 152 -9.03 38.55 29.26
CA THR A 152 -8.36 37.85 30.41
C THR A 152 -9.13 37.31 31.64
N PRO A 153 -8.58 36.32 32.41
CA PRO A 153 -7.33 35.56 32.21
C PRO A 153 -7.46 34.03 32.34
N ALA A 154 -6.78 33.32 31.42
CA ALA A 154 -6.45 31.92 31.54
C ALA A 154 -5.39 31.71 32.64
N LYS A 155 -5.78 31.03 33.72
CA LYS A 155 -4.86 30.35 34.64
C LYS A 155 -5.54 29.08 35.18
N LYS A 156 -5.74 28.09 34.30
CA LYS A 156 -6.04 26.67 34.61
C LYS A 156 -6.25 25.90 33.30
N ALA A 157 -5.15 25.54 32.64
CA ALA A 157 -5.13 24.50 31.59
C ALA A 157 -3.72 24.00 31.24
N ALA A 158 -2.66 24.51 31.88
CA ALA A 158 -1.31 23.92 31.85
C ALA A 158 -1.05 22.96 33.03
N ALA A 159 -2.11 22.54 33.73
CA ALA A 159 -2.08 21.61 34.86
C ALA A 159 -3.14 20.52 34.66
N ALA A 160 -3.01 19.74 33.59
CA ALA A 160 -3.73 18.49 33.39
C ALA A 160 -2.96 17.49 32.51
N VAL A 161 -1.93 17.92 31.78
CA VAL A 161 -0.98 17.05 31.04
C VAL A 161 0.08 16.40 31.95
N GLY A 162 0.16 16.79 33.23
CA GLY A 162 1.08 16.21 34.21
C GLY A 162 0.47 15.22 35.21
N LYS A 163 -0.82 14.84 35.08
CA LYS A 163 -1.53 14.02 36.09
C LYS A 163 -2.22 12.75 35.56
N ALA A 164 -1.96 12.35 34.33
CA ALA A 164 -2.42 11.05 33.79
C ALA A 164 -1.27 10.06 33.48
N ALA A 165 -0.01 10.48 33.62
CA ALA A 165 1.19 9.64 33.43
C ALA A 165 1.75 9.03 34.74
N LYS A 166 0.98 9.03 35.83
CA LYS A 166 1.43 8.49 37.14
C LYS A 166 0.35 7.68 37.89
N ALA A 167 -0.56 7.03 37.16
CA ALA A 167 -1.63 6.22 37.76
C ALA A 167 -1.93 4.91 37.00
N LEU A 168 -1.07 4.49 36.06
CA LEU A 168 -1.22 3.22 35.33
C LEU A 168 0.02 2.30 35.45
N GLU A 169 0.96 2.62 36.33
CA GLU A 169 2.14 1.79 36.62
C GLU A 169 2.13 1.20 38.05
N GLU A 170 0.99 1.23 38.75
CA GLU A 170 0.86 0.71 40.13
C GLU A 170 -0.38 -0.20 40.30
N ALA A 171 -0.69 -1.02 39.28
CA ALA A 171 -1.76 -2.04 39.36
C ALA A 171 -1.45 -3.35 38.61
N VAL A 172 -0.19 -3.60 38.25
CA VAL A 172 0.30 -4.93 37.88
C VAL A 172 1.19 -5.38 39.04
N GLU A 173 1.02 -6.63 39.49
CA GLU A 173 1.61 -7.26 40.70
C GLU A 173 0.77 -7.07 41.99
N PRO A 174 -0.41 -7.71 42.15
CA PRO A 174 -0.38 -9.10 42.65
C PRO A 174 -1.70 -9.90 42.41
N VAL A 175 -1.90 -10.50 41.23
CA VAL A 175 -2.99 -11.50 41.00
C VAL A 175 -2.45 -12.84 40.46
N VAL A 176 -1.14 -13.06 40.51
CA VAL A 176 -0.50 -14.35 40.18
C VAL A 176 -0.35 -15.27 41.41
N LYS A 177 -0.89 -14.92 42.59
CA LYS A 177 -0.63 -15.70 43.83
C LYS A 177 -1.86 -16.08 44.69
N ALA A 178 -3.08 -16.09 44.13
CA ALA A 178 -4.30 -16.39 44.90
C ALA A 178 -5.21 -17.51 44.33
N VAL A 179 -4.72 -18.41 43.47
CA VAL A 179 -5.49 -19.59 42.99
C VAL A 179 -4.85 -20.94 43.36
N LYS A 180 -3.78 -20.95 44.17
CA LYS A 180 -3.25 -22.20 44.77
C LYS A 180 -3.67 -22.30 46.24
N GLY A 181 -4.80 -22.98 46.50
CA GLY A 181 -5.08 -23.52 47.83
C GLY A 181 -6.56 -23.63 48.21
N LYS A 182 -7.32 -24.54 47.58
CA LYS A 182 -8.41 -25.25 48.27
C LYS A 182 -8.88 -26.49 47.47
N THR A 183 -8.36 -27.64 47.86
CA THR A 183 -9.00 -28.98 47.78
C THR A 183 -10.07 -29.08 48.88
N ALA A 184 -11.15 -29.87 48.85
CA ALA A 184 -11.72 -30.84 47.90
C ALA A 184 -13.18 -31.13 48.30
N ALA A 185 -14.03 -31.55 47.34
CA ALA A 185 -15.10 -32.53 47.57
C ALA A 185 -15.48 -33.22 46.24
N LYS A 186 -15.44 -34.56 46.24
CA LYS A 186 -15.76 -35.50 45.14
C LYS A 186 -17.29 -35.51 44.88
N GLN A 187 -17.82 -35.82 43.69
CA GLN A 187 -17.92 -37.17 43.08
C GLN A 187 -18.53 -37.09 41.63
N PRO A 188 -18.54 -38.17 40.82
CA PRO A 188 -17.99 -38.18 39.46
C PRO A 188 -19.00 -38.47 38.34
N VAL A 189 -18.68 -38.14 37.07
CA VAL A 189 -19.10 -38.94 35.90
C VAL A 189 -18.15 -38.78 34.70
N ALA A 190 -17.63 -39.95 34.28
CA ALA A 190 -17.22 -40.41 32.96
C ALA A 190 -16.25 -39.59 32.08
N ALA A 191 -15.08 -40.20 31.89
CA ALA A 191 -14.04 -39.85 30.94
C ALA A 191 -14.43 -40.17 29.48
N GLY A 192 -14.06 -39.27 28.58
CA GLY A 192 -13.97 -39.49 27.14
C GLY A 192 -12.84 -38.64 26.58
N SER A 193 -11.63 -39.18 26.61
CA SER A 193 -10.44 -38.60 25.98
C SER A 193 -10.51 -38.80 24.48
N VAL A 194 -10.77 -37.72 23.73
CA VAL A 194 -10.37 -37.64 22.32
C VAL A 194 -9.30 -36.58 22.21
N ALA A 195 -8.09 -37.03 21.86
CA ALA A 195 -7.02 -36.16 21.42
C ALA A 195 -7.49 -35.46 20.14
N SER A 196 -7.58 -34.13 20.16
CA SER A 196 -7.73 -33.35 18.93
C SER A 196 -6.33 -33.14 18.36
N GLU A 197 -6.01 -33.99 17.39
CA GLU A 197 -4.87 -33.85 16.49
C GLU A 197 -4.85 -32.44 15.89
N GLY A 198 -3.65 -31.86 15.78
CA GLY A 198 -3.44 -30.58 15.14
C GLY A 198 -3.91 -30.64 13.69
N PHE A 199 -4.82 -29.76 13.33
CA PHE A 199 -5.17 -29.50 11.94
C PHE A 199 -4.00 -28.74 11.32
N GLU A 200 -3.07 -29.48 10.71
CA GLU A 200 -2.04 -28.92 9.84
C GLU A 200 -2.73 -28.51 8.53
N GLY A 201 -3.20 -27.26 8.51
CA GLY A 201 -3.61 -26.59 7.28
C GLY A 201 -2.42 -26.46 6.33
N PRO A 202 -2.65 -26.27 5.02
CA PRO A 202 -1.58 -26.15 4.04
C PRO A 202 -0.62 -25.01 4.45
N ASP A 203 0.68 -25.30 4.37
CA ASP A 203 1.79 -24.35 4.53
C ASP A 203 1.66 -23.26 3.44
N VAL A 204 0.81 -22.26 3.70
CA VAL A 204 0.78 -21.03 2.94
C VAL A 204 2.01 -20.27 3.40
N GLU A 205 2.96 -20.02 2.50
CA GLU A 205 4.12 -19.16 2.78
C GLU A 205 3.60 -17.79 3.26
N THR A 206 3.55 -17.61 4.58
CA THR A 206 2.99 -16.41 5.19
C THR A 206 4.01 -15.29 5.06
N HIS A 207 3.64 -14.25 4.33
CA HIS A 207 4.45 -13.03 4.29
C HIS A 207 4.46 -12.40 5.70
N PRO A 208 5.61 -11.96 6.24
CA PRO A 208 5.62 -11.23 7.51
C PRO A 208 4.61 -10.09 7.46
N GLN A 209 3.63 -10.12 8.36
CA GLN A 209 2.58 -9.11 8.43
C GLN A 209 2.92 -8.05 9.48
N PRO A 210 2.52 -6.79 9.26
CA PRO A 210 2.56 -5.78 10.31
C PRO A 210 1.63 -6.17 11.47
N GLU A 211 1.87 -5.60 12.65
CA GLU A 211 1.03 -5.87 13.83
C GLU A 211 -0.37 -5.29 13.65
N ALA A 212 -0.49 -4.18 12.93
CA ALA A 212 -1.75 -3.50 12.68
C ALA A 212 -1.71 -2.73 11.36
N VAL A 213 -2.87 -2.62 10.71
CA VAL A 213 -3.07 -1.81 9.51
C VAL A 213 -4.30 -0.96 9.71
N ALA A 214 -4.16 0.34 9.51
CA ALA A 214 -5.23 1.31 9.62
C ALA A 214 -5.55 1.92 8.26
N VAL A 215 -6.84 2.11 7.98
CA VAL A 215 -7.30 3.00 6.92
C VAL A 215 -7.65 4.34 7.52
N ALA A 216 -6.81 5.35 7.27
CA ALA A 216 -6.93 6.68 7.84
C ALA A 216 -7.26 7.70 6.75
N GLY A 217 -8.38 8.39 6.89
CA GLY A 217 -8.95 9.30 5.91
C GLY A 217 -10.08 10.16 6.46
N ASP A 218 -10.83 10.78 5.54
CA ASP A 218 -11.90 11.75 5.86
C ASP A 218 -13.17 11.12 6.43
N PHE A 219 -13.26 9.79 6.42
CA PHE A 219 -14.44 9.03 6.86
C PHE A 219 -14.27 8.34 8.21
N ASN A 220 -13.12 8.43 8.89
CA ASN A 220 -12.91 7.73 10.15
C ASN A 220 -13.91 8.14 11.24
N THR A 221 -14.31 9.41 11.28
CA THR A 221 -15.38 9.87 12.17
C THR A 221 -16.74 9.25 11.86
N ILE A 222 -17.01 8.92 10.59
CA ILE A 222 -18.21 8.16 10.18
C ILE A 222 -18.13 6.71 10.68
N LEU A 223 -16.93 6.14 10.74
CA LEU A 223 -16.69 4.81 11.33
C LEU A 223 -16.78 4.79 12.86
N GLY A 224 -16.93 5.96 13.50
CA GLY A 224 -16.99 6.11 14.95
C GLY A 224 -15.68 6.54 15.61
N ALA A 225 -14.61 6.78 14.83
CA ALA A 225 -13.35 7.27 15.39
C ALA A 225 -13.53 8.70 15.96
N PRO A 226 -12.77 9.07 17.02
CA PRO A 226 -12.84 10.42 17.59
C PRO A 226 -12.44 11.54 16.64
N GLU A 227 -11.57 11.26 15.65
CA GLU A 227 -11.12 12.22 14.66
C GLU A 227 -10.76 11.54 13.33
N ASN A 228 -10.73 12.32 12.25
CA ASN A 228 -10.26 11.89 10.94
C ASN A 228 -8.73 11.81 10.91
N TRP A 229 -8.17 11.01 9.98
CA TRP A 229 -6.72 10.89 9.78
C TRP A 229 -5.92 10.39 10.98
N ALA A 230 -6.55 9.56 11.83
CA ALA A 230 -5.94 9.05 13.04
C ALA A 230 -5.83 7.51 13.01
N PRO A 231 -4.67 6.96 12.57
CA PRO A 231 -4.46 5.53 12.43
C PRO A 231 -4.29 4.79 13.77
N GLN A 232 -4.21 5.51 14.89
CA GLN A 232 -4.06 4.92 16.21
C GLN A 232 -5.36 4.35 16.79
N TYR A 233 -6.52 4.79 16.28
CA TYR A 233 -7.81 4.35 16.80
C TYR A 233 -8.25 3.01 16.23
N ASP A 234 -9.01 2.25 17.03
CA ASP A 234 -9.45 0.89 16.69
C ASP A 234 -10.47 0.90 15.55
N GLU A 235 -11.29 1.94 15.45
CA GLU A 235 -12.31 2.10 14.41
C GLU A 235 -11.67 2.22 13.01
N ALA A 236 -10.46 2.76 12.94
CA ALA A 236 -9.66 2.87 11.73
C ALA A 236 -8.99 1.56 11.31
N GLN A 237 -8.88 0.57 12.22
CA GLN A 237 -8.14 -0.66 11.93
C GLN A 237 -8.88 -1.54 10.94
N MET A 238 -8.08 -2.16 10.08
CA MET A 238 -8.46 -3.22 9.14
C MET A 238 -8.33 -4.58 9.83
N GLU A 239 -9.11 -5.54 9.38
CA GLU A 239 -9.03 -6.93 9.84
C GLU A 239 -8.15 -7.74 8.88
N PHE A 240 -7.25 -8.55 9.41
CA PHE A 240 -6.41 -9.42 8.61
C PHE A 240 -7.13 -10.72 8.26
N ASP A 241 -7.23 -11.00 6.97
CA ASP A 241 -7.70 -12.28 6.43
C ASP A 241 -6.49 -13.19 6.16
N PHE A 242 -6.32 -14.21 7.00
CA PHE A 242 -5.20 -15.14 6.91
C PHE A 242 -5.22 -15.99 5.62
N LEU A 243 -6.40 -16.31 5.08
CA LEU A 243 -6.53 -17.14 3.88
C LEU A 243 -6.12 -16.37 2.63
N ASP A 244 -6.58 -15.12 2.52
CA ASP A 244 -6.28 -14.27 1.38
C ASP A 244 -4.96 -13.50 1.51
N GLN A 245 -4.35 -13.48 2.71
CA GLN A 245 -3.21 -12.62 3.05
C GLN A 245 -3.49 -11.12 2.77
N LEU A 246 -4.73 -10.69 3.06
CA LEU A 246 -5.21 -9.33 2.80
C LEU A 246 -5.75 -8.69 4.07
N TRP A 247 -5.47 -7.41 4.25
CA TRP A 247 -6.14 -6.58 5.24
C TRP A 247 -7.42 -6.01 4.63
N LYS A 248 -8.55 -6.11 5.33
CA LYS A 248 -9.87 -5.71 4.83
C LYS A 248 -10.58 -4.79 5.82
N LYS A 249 -11.24 -3.76 5.31
CA LYS A 249 -12.16 -2.94 6.09
C LYS A 249 -13.41 -2.68 5.27
N SER A 250 -14.55 -3.11 5.78
CA SER A 250 -15.85 -2.79 5.20
C SER A 250 -16.52 -1.69 6.02
N ALA A 251 -17.12 -0.73 5.32
CA ALA A 251 -17.78 0.41 5.94
C ALA A 251 -18.98 0.83 5.11
N GLU A 252 -20.02 1.34 5.76
CA GLU A 252 -21.15 1.98 5.09
C GLU A 252 -20.88 3.49 5.02
N LEU A 253 -20.64 3.99 3.81
CA LEU A 253 -20.32 5.39 3.57
C LEU A 253 -21.44 6.08 2.78
N PRO A 254 -21.80 7.33 3.11
CA PRO A 254 -22.65 8.16 2.26
C PRO A 254 -22.03 8.39 0.87
N ALA A 255 -22.84 8.83 -0.08
CA ALA A 255 -22.33 9.27 -1.37
C ALA A 255 -21.43 10.49 -1.19
N GLY A 256 -20.25 10.48 -1.78
CA GLY A 256 -19.29 11.55 -1.59
C GLY A 256 -17.90 11.29 -2.14
N PHE A 257 -17.05 12.29 -1.95
CA PHE A 257 -15.64 12.27 -2.28
C PHE A 257 -14.86 12.14 -0.97
N TYR A 258 -14.05 11.11 -0.86
CA TYR A 258 -13.23 10.85 0.32
C TYR A 258 -11.77 10.70 -0.08
N THR A 259 -10.87 11.06 0.83
CA THR A 259 -9.47 10.75 0.68
C THR A 259 -8.96 9.96 1.88
N PHE A 260 -8.01 9.04 1.65
CA PHE A 260 -7.44 8.20 2.69
C PHE A 260 -6.02 7.71 2.36
N LYS A 261 -5.35 7.13 3.36
CA LYS A 261 -4.09 6.40 3.26
C LYS A 261 -4.15 5.13 4.10
N ILE A 262 -3.27 4.19 3.81
CA ILE A 262 -3.01 3.02 4.64
C ILE A 262 -1.82 3.32 5.54
N ALA A 263 -1.98 3.18 6.85
CA ALA A 263 -0.90 3.38 7.82
C ALA A 263 -0.62 2.08 8.58
N LEU A 264 0.65 1.78 8.84
CA LEU A 264 1.05 0.56 9.52
C LEU A 264 1.35 0.79 11.00
N ASN A 265 1.12 -0.26 11.80
CA ASN A 265 1.45 -0.34 13.22
C ASN A 265 0.90 0.85 14.03
N ARG A 266 -0.33 1.27 13.72
CA ARG A 266 -1.04 2.37 14.41
C ARG A 266 -0.27 3.71 14.40
N SER A 267 0.60 3.91 13.42
CA SER A 267 1.48 5.07 13.30
C SER A 267 1.51 5.60 11.87
N TRP A 268 2.13 6.76 11.66
CA TRP A 268 2.41 7.31 10.33
C TRP A 268 3.83 7.01 9.84
N ASP A 269 4.65 6.31 10.63
CA ASP A 269 6.07 6.04 10.34
C ASP A 269 6.23 5.25 9.04
N GLU A 270 5.28 4.35 8.76
CA GLU A 270 5.15 3.66 7.49
C GLU A 270 3.72 3.78 6.98
N ASN A 271 3.55 4.45 5.85
CA ASN A 271 2.24 4.64 5.23
C ASN A 271 2.31 4.56 3.70
N TYR A 272 1.19 4.15 3.13
CA TYR A 272 1.03 3.93 1.71
C TYR A 272 -0.17 4.73 1.20
N GLY A 273 0.14 5.62 0.25
CA GLY A 273 -0.83 6.46 -0.44
C GLY A 273 -1.37 5.84 -1.72
N ALA A 274 -1.86 6.68 -2.63
CA ALA A 274 -2.29 6.26 -3.96
C ALA A 274 -1.20 5.41 -4.64
N PHE A 275 -1.65 4.35 -5.31
CA PHE A 275 -0.80 3.39 -6.01
C PHE A 275 0.17 2.61 -5.11
N GLY A 276 -0.07 2.57 -3.78
CA GLY A 276 0.79 1.83 -2.85
C GLY A 276 2.16 2.46 -2.63
N THR A 277 2.28 3.76 -2.92
CA THR A 277 3.55 4.49 -2.80
C THR A 277 3.82 4.83 -1.34
N PHE A 278 5.01 4.46 -0.83
CA PHE A 278 5.48 4.86 0.50
C PHE A 278 5.51 6.40 0.60
N ASP A 279 4.89 6.96 1.64
CA ASP A 279 4.70 8.40 1.80
C ASP A 279 4.05 9.09 0.58
N GLY A 280 3.32 8.31 -0.23
CA GLY A 280 2.71 8.79 -1.47
C GLY A 280 1.57 9.79 -1.29
N PRO A 281 1.01 10.32 -2.39
CA PRO A 281 -0.18 11.18 -2.35
C PRO A 281 -1.39 10.44 -1.76
N ASN A 282 -2.44 11.14 -1.33
CA ASN A 282 -3.64 10.51 -0.78
C ASN A 282 -4.38 9.68 -1.84
N HIS A 283 -4.99 8.58 -1.42
CA HIS A 283 -5.89 7.80 -2.26
C HIS A 283 -7.24 8.52 -2.34
N GLU A 284 -7.71 8.80 -3.55
CA GLU A 284 -9.05 9.35 -3.79
C GLU A 284 -10.08 8.22 -3.86
N LEU A 285 -11.29 8.47 -3.37
CA LEU A 285 -12.42 7.53 -3.40
C LEU A 285 -13.68 8.30 -3.78
N HIS A 286 -14.23 7.96 -4.94
CA HIS A 286 -15.50 8.52 -5.43
C HIS A 286 -16.59 7.49 -5.17
N HIS A 287 -17.31 7.66 -4.06
CA HIS A 287 -18.27 6.67 -3.60
C HIS A 287 -19.71 7.08 -3.94
N PRO A 288 -20.52 6.23 -4.61
CA PRO A 288 -21.92 6.53 -4.89
C PRO A 288 -22.84 6.35 -3.66
N GLY A 289 -22.30 5.90 -2.53
CA GLY A 289 -23.03 5.58 -1.31
C GLY A 289 -23.26 4.08 -1.13
N GLY A 290 -23.36 3.64 0.13
CA GLY A 290 -23.55 2.24 0.51
C GLY A 290 -22.29 1.59 1.08
N THR A 291 -22.23 0.26 1.06
CA THR A 291 -21.07 -0.49 1.57
C THR A 291 -19.88 -0.39 0.63
N VAL A 292 -18.73 0.01 1.16
CA VAL A 292 -17.42 -0.05 0.51
C VAL A 292 -16.53 -1.04 1.25
N THR A 293 -15.75 -1.83 0.52
CA THR A 293 -14.72 -2.70 1.09
C THR A 293 -13.35 -2.29 0.57
N ILE A 294 -12.53 -1.73 1.45
CA ILE A 294 -11.15 -1.38 1.17
C ILE A 294 -10.27 -2.58 1.53
N ARG A 295 -9.35 -2.94 0.63
CA ARG A 295 -8.43 -4.06 0.79
C ARG A 295 -6.99 -3.60 0.57
N TYR A 296 -6.08 -4.08 1.41
CA TYR A 296 -4.65 -3.81 1.32
C TYR A 296 -3.87 -5.14 1.32
N ASN A 297 -2.97 -5.29 0.35
CA ASN A 297 -2.03 -6.41 0.29
C ASN A 297 -0.65 -5.92 0.73
N HIS A 298 -0.14 -6.42 1.86
CA HIS A 298 1.16 -5.97 2.38
C HIS A 298 2.34 -6.37 1.49
N ALA A 299 2.29 -7.56 0.87
CA ALA A 299 3.38 -8.07 0.03
C ALA A 299 3.58 -7.24 -1.23
N THR A 300 2.49 -6.78 -1.85
CA THR A 300 2.52 -5.99 -3.09
C THR A 300 2.37 -4.50 -2.86
N ARG A 301 1.95 -4.08 -1.65
CA ARG A 301 1.52 -2.72 -1.28
C ARG A 301 0.29 -2.25 -2.07
N ASP A 302 -0.44 -3.17 -2.69
CA ASP A 302 -1.59 -2.84 -3.52
C ASP A 302 -2.81 -2.50 -2.67
N ILE A 303 -3.56 -1.49 -3.12
CA ILE A 303 -4.78 -1.00 -2.46
C ILE A 303 -5.91 -1.15 -3.47
N THR A 304 -6.95 -1.89 -3.09
CA THR A 304 -8.12 -2.13 -3.95
C THR A 304 -9.42 -1.82 -3.20
N ILE A 305 -10.43 -1.37 -3.93
CA ILE A 305 -11.71 -0.93 -3.39
C ILE A 305 -12.82 -1.59 -4.19
N ASN A 306 -13.75 -2.24 -3.49
CA ASN A 306 -14.90 -2.95 -4.05
C ASN A 306 -16.21 -2.53 -3.40
#